data_AF-A0A8J7FHH7-F1
#
_entry.id   AF-A0A8J7FHH7-F1
#
_cell.length_a   1.000
_cell.length_b   1.000
_cell.length_c   1.000
_cell.angle_alpha   90.00
_cell.angle_beta   90.00
_cell.angle_gamma   90.00
#
_symmetry.space_group_name_H-M   'P 1'
#
loop_
_entity.id
_entity.type
_entity.pdbx_description
1 polymer ?
#
loop_
_entity_poly.entity_id
_entity_poly.type
_entity_poly.pdbx_seq_one_letter_code
_entity_poly.pdbx_strand_id
1 'polypeptide(L)'
;MEKRQWKVLKPHPINVMCRRHNSFGLAKAGKIESVSIENTRDARVKAVVLMAPVGVMFKSSDALAQVEVPVLLMRAEWDDVLTEPYHSDIIAMNLKSKERLTYRTIPNAGHHSFITPLPESIRGELGVIAEDPQGFDRDAFHNTLGADIADYLLDVVQ
;
A
#
# COMPACT_ATOMS: atom_id res chain seq x y z
N MET A 1 27.41 16.77 -37.77
CA MET A 1 28.02 15.43 -37.79
C MET A 1 28.98 15.36 -36.61
N GLU A 2 28.59 14.68 -35.53
CA GLU A 2 29.48 14.48 -34.38
C GLU A 2 29.25 13.06 -33.89
N LYS A 3 30.18 12.16 -34.23
CA LYS A 3 30.13 10.75 -33.82
C LYS A 3 30.63 10.67 -32.37
N ARG A 4 29.73 10.80 -31.41
CA ARG A 4 30.00 10.43 -30.01
C ARG A 4 29.87 8.91 -29.88
N GLN A 5 31.00 8.22 -29.82
CA GLN A 5 31.08 6.83 -29.40
C GLN A 5 30.71 6.70 -27.92
N TRP A 6 29.79 5.80 -27.62
CA TRP A 6 29.41 5.43 -26.27
C TRP A 6 30.47 4.49 -25.70
N LYS A 7 31.05 4.86 -24.54
CA LYS A 7 31.89 3.95 -23.75
C LYS A 7 31.00 2.88 -23.13
N VAL A 8 31.23 1.62 -23.48
CA VAL A 8 30.72 0.46 -22.75
C VAL A 8 31.42 0.42 -21.40
N LEU A 9 30.72 0.79 -20.34
CA LEU A 9 31.17 0.55 -18.97
C LEU A 9 30.93 -0.93 -18.64
N LYS A 10 31.99 -1.60 -18.20
CA LYS A 10 32.00 -3.02 -17.86
C LYS A 10 31.03 -3.33 -16.70
N PRO A 11 30.39 -4.50 -16.69
CA PRO A 11 29.55 -4.93 -15.58
C PRO A 11 30.38 -4.99 -14.28
N HIS A 12 29.90 -4.30 -13.25
CA HIS A 12 30.45 -4.41 -11.90
C HIS A 12 29.91 -5.70 -11.26
N PRO A 13 30.76 -6.52 -10.63
CA PRO A 13 30.30 -7.72 -9.96
C PRO A 13 29.71 -7.33 -8.60
N ILE A 14 28.40 -7.15 -8.51
CA ILE A 14 27.69 -7.23 -7.22
C ILE A 14 27.48 -8.71 -6.87
N ASN A 15 28.58 -9.34 -6.45
CA ASN A 15 28.55 -10.58 -5.70
C ASN A 15 28.19 -10.23 -4.24
N VAL A 16 26.90 -10.26 -3.89
CA VAL A 16 26.50 -10.29 -2.47
C VAL A 16 26.57 -11.75 -2.01
N MET A 17 27.79 -12.22 -1.78
CA MET A 17 28.06 -13.43 -1.01
C MET A 17 28.04 -13.01 0.46
N CYS A 18 27.00 -13.37 1.21
CA CYS A 18 26.93 -13.16 2.65
C CYS A 18 28.02 -13.97 3.36
N ARG A 19 29.19 -13.35 3.58
CA ARG A 19 30.30 -13.93 4.33
C ARG A 19 29.98 -13.86 5.83
N ARG A 20 29.71 -15.00 6.48
CA ARG A 20 29.61 -15.10 7.94
C ARG A 20 30.95 -14.69 8.56
N HIS A 21 31.00 -13.53 9.20
CA HIS A 21 32.07 -13.17 10.13
C HIS A 21 31.66 -13.62 11.54
N ASN A 22 32.32 -14.67 12.03
CA ASN A 22 32.34 -14.99 13.46
C ASN A 22 33.40 -14.10 14.12
N SER A 23 32.96 -13.02 14.76
CA SER A 23 33.78 -12.26 15.71
C SER A 23 32.99 -12.14 17.01
N PHE A 24 33.52 -12.77 18.04
CA PHE A 24 33.04 -12.78 19.41
C PHE A 24 32.85 -11.35 19.95
N GLY A 25 31.60 -10.96 20.17
CA GLY A 25 31.20 -9.96 21.14
C GLY A 25 30.18 -10.61 22.06
N LEU A 26 30.38 -10.53 23.38
CA LEU A 26 29.43 -11.05 24.37
C LEU A 26 28.13 -10.22 24.28
N ALA A 27 27.24 -10.62 23.38
CA ALA A 27 25.85 -10.20 23.43
C ALA A 27 25.28 -10.69 24.76
N LYS A 28 24.97 -9.75 25.65
CA LYS A 28 24.24 -10.01 26.89
C LYS A 28 23.01 -10.84 26.51
N ALA A 29 22.90 -12.05 27.04
CA ALA A 29 21.81 -12.99 26.77
C ALA A 29 20.50 -12.48 27.40
N GLY A 30 19.94 -11.41 26.83
CA GLY A 30 18.55 -11.04 27.02
C GLY A 30 17.73 -11.96 26.13
N LYS A 31 17.05 -12.92 26.75
CA LYS A 31 16.15 -13.85 26.09
C LYS A 31 14.99 -13.03 25.50
N ILE A 32 15.02 -12.76 24.20
CA ILE A 32 13.85 -12.23 23.49
C ILE A 32 12.86 -13.39 23.44
N GLU A 33 11.93 -13.42 24.40
CA GLU A 33 10.85 -14.39 24.37
C GLU A 33 9.88 -13.99 23.26
N SER A 34 9.79 -14.82 22.22
CA SER A 34 8.80 -14.64 21.17
C SER A 34 7.42 -14.96 21.74
N VAL A 35 6.60 -13.93 21.92
CA VAL A 35 5.19 -14.11 22.21
C VAL A 35 4.47 -14.39 20.90
N SER A 36 3.79 -15.53 20.80
CA SER A 36 2.91 -15.82 19.68
C SER A 36 1.68 -14.92 19.77
N ILE A 37 1.49 -14.06 18.77
CA ILE A 37 0.24 -13.31 18.62
C ILE A 37 -0.72 -14.21 17.86
N GLU A 38 -1.84 -14.57 18.49
CA GLU A 38 -2.93 -15.24 17.78
C GLU A 38 -3.59 -14.25 16.82
N ASN A 39 -3.49 -14.56 15.52
CA ASN A 39 -4.08 -13.76 14.44
C ASN A 39 -5.45 -14.33 14.05
N THR A 40 -6.43 -14.18 14.96
CA THR A 40 -7.79 -14.67 14.72
C THR A 40 -8.65 -13.58 14.09
N ARG A 41 -9.40 -13.93 13.03
CA ARG A 41 -10.40 -13.04 12.42
C ARG A 41 -11.44 -12.58 13.46
N ASP A 42 -11.67 -11.28 13.53
CA ASP A 42 -12.77 -10.71 14.31
C ASP A 42 -14.10 -10.83 13.54
N ALA A 43 -15.01 -11.68 14.03
CA ALA A 43 -16.30 -11.96 13.38
C ALA A 43 -17.28 -10.76 13.38
N ARG A 44 -16.99 -9.69 14.14
CA ARG A 44 -17.78 -8.46 14.15
C ARG A 44 -17.49 -7.58 12.94
N VAL A 45 -16.31 -7.71 12.32
CA VAL A 45 -15.98 -6.99 11.09
C VAL A 45 -16.75 -7.64 9.93
N LYS A 46 -17.63 -6.85 9.29
CA LYS A 46 -18.52 -7.33 8.23
C LYS A 46 -18.10 -6.93 6.82
N ALA A 47 -17.33 -5.85 6.67
CA ALA A 47 -16.77 -5.37 5.42
C ALA A 47 -15.50 -4.54 5.69
N VAL A 48 -14.67 -4.34 4.67
CA VAL A 48 -13.42 -3.56 4.76
C VAL A 48 -13.32 -2.59 3.58
N VAL A 49 -12.87 -1.37 3.86
CA VAL A 49 -12.49 -0.38 2.85
C VAL A 49 -10.99 -0.13 2.95
N LEU A 50 -10.28 -0.28 1.83
CA LEU A 50 -8.84 -0.11 1.69
C LEU A 50 -8.58 1.05 0.74
N MET A 51 -7.83 2.06 1.18
CA MET A 51 -7.49 3.25 0.39
C MET A 51 -5.97 3.37 0.29
N ALA A 52 -5.42 3.32 -0.93
CA ALA A 52 -3.99 3.21 -1.21
C ALA A 52 -3.26 2.22 -0.25
N PRO A 53 -3.67 0.93 -0.19
CA PRO A 53 -3.19 0.00 0.82
C PRO A 53 -1.79 -0.55 0.51
N VAL A 54 -0.99 -0.80 1.55
CA VAL A 54 0.27 -1.54 1.42
C VAL A 54 0.00 -3.03 1.23
N GLY A 55 0.35 -3.59 0.07
CA GLY A 55 0.12 -5.01 -0.24
C GLY A 55 1.34 -5.94 -0.24
N VAL A 56 2.55 -5.42 -0.22
CA VAL A 56 3.79 -6.19 -0.50
C VAL A 56 4.02 -7.40 0.43
N MET A 57 3.40 -7.41 1.61
CA MET A 57 3.48 -8.51 2.58
C MET A 57 2.55 -9.69 2.24
N PHE A 58 1.54 -9.48 1.40
CA PHE A 58 0.51 -10.48 1.08
C PHE A 58 0.78 -11.20 -0.26
N LYS A 59 2.06 -11.47 -0.56
CA LYS A 59 2.49 -12.09 -1.83
C LYS A 59 2.06 -13.55 -1.97
N SER A 60 2.01 -14.30 -0.87
CA SER A 60 1.58 -15.70 -0.88
C SER A 60 0.10 -15.80 -1.24
N SER A 61 -0.27 -16.81 -2.02
CA SER A 61 -1.65 -17.01 -2.50
C SER A 61 -2.66 -17.27 -1.38
N ASP A 62 -2.20 -17.73 -0.22
CA ASP A 62 -2.99 -17.99 0.97
C ASP A 62 -2.96 -16.85 2.01
N ALA A 63 -2.17 -15.79 1.76
CA ALA A 63 -1.96 -14.71 2.73
C ALA A 63 -3.25 -13.98 3.13
N LEU A 64 -4.26 -13.98 2.25
CA LEU A 64 -5.57 -13.38 2.46
C LEU A 64 -6.70 -14.42 2.47
N ALA A 65 -6.39 -15.72 2.67
CA ALA A 65 -7.37 -16.81 2.58
C ALA A 65 -8.50 -16.73 3.61
N GLN A 66 -8.28 -16.04 4.74
CA GLN A 66 -9.26 -15.84 5.81
C GLN A 66 -10.10 -14.55 5.61
N VAL A 67 -9.84 -13.77 4.56
CA VAL A 67 -10.65 -12.58 4.23
C VAL A 67 -11.91 -13.04 3.50
N GLU A 68 -12.97 -13.22 4.28
CA GLU A 68 -14.30 -13.66 3.82
C GLU A 68 -15.35 -12.57 4.06
N VAL A 69 -14.97 -11.31 3.86
CA VAL A 69 -15.87 -10.15 3.97
C VAL A 69 -15.80 -9.37 2.66
N PRO A 70 -16.82 -8.56 2.31
CA PRO A 70 -16.73 -7.65 1.18
C PRO A 70 -15.58 -6.66 1.37
N VAL A 71 -14.85 -6.41 0.29
CA VAL A 71 -13.70 -5.50 0.26
C VAL A 71 -13.90 -4.46 -0.83
N LEU A 72 -13.92 -3.18 -0.44
CA LEU A 72 -13.71 -2.07 -1.36
C LEU A 72 -12.23 -1.72 -1.34
N LEU A 73 -11.56 -1.82 -2.49
CA LEU A 73 -10.17 -1.44 -2.65
C LEU A 73 -10.10 -0.24 -3.61
N MET A 74 -9.62 0.89 -3.11
CA MET A 74 -9.40 2.13 -3.84
C MET A 74 -7.90 2.34 -4.05
N ARG A 75 -7.43 2.16 -5.28
CA ARG A 75 -6.06 2.43 -5.71
C ARG A 75 -5.93 3.88 -6.18
N ALA A 76 -4.84 4.56 -5.83
CA ALA A 76 -4.45 5.81 -6.51
C ALA A 76 -3.81 5.50 -7.88
N GLU A 77 -4.26 6.18 -8.94
CA GLU A 77 -3.72 5.97 -10.29
C GLU A 77 -2.23 6.34 -10.39
N TRP A 78 -1.84 7.44 -9.74
CA TRP A 78 -0.48 8.01 -9.75
C TRP A 78 0.20 7.86 -8.39
N ASP A 79 -0.01 6.72 -7.72
CA ASP A 79 0.68 6.39 -6.48
C ASP A 79 2.19 6.18 -6.74
N ASP A 80 3.03 7.08 -6.24
CA ASP A 80 4.49 7.04 -6.33
C ASP A 80 5.15 6.48 -5.06
N VAL A 81 4.37 6.26 -3.99
CA VAL A 81 4.82 5.69 -2.71
C VAL A 81 4.66 4.18 -2.73
N LEU A 82 3.48 3.70 -3.13
CA LEU A 82 3.07 2.30 -3.18
C LEU A 82 2.85 1.87 -4.63
N THR A 83 3.95 1.72 -5.36
CA THR A 83 3.93 1.46 -6.80
C THR A 83 3.43 0.05 -7.15
N GLU A 84 2.49 -0.01 -8.09
CA GLU A 84 1.96 -1.28 -8.58
C GLU A 84 2.97 -2.04 -9.45
N PRO A 85 2.94 -3.38 -9.49
CA PRO A 85 1.87 -4.26 -8.98
C PRO A 85 2.04 -4.71 -7.52
N TYR A 86 2.96 -4.08 -6.75
CA TYR A 86 3.39 -4.64 -5.47
C TYR A 86 2.42 -4.41 -4.31
N HIS A 87 1.32 -3.68 -4.52
CA HIS A 87 0.46 -3.22 -3.43
C HIS A 87 -1.01 -3.60 -3.69
N SER A 88 -1.81 -2.70 -4.25
CA SER A 88 -3.23 -2.93 -4.53
C SER A 88 -3.44 -4.15 -5.42
N ASP A 89 -2.59 -4.31 -6.44
CA ASP A 89 -2.74 -5.39 -7.42
C ASP A 89 -2.45 -6.76 -6.79
N ILE A 90 -1.45 -6.87 -5.92
CA ILE A 90 -1.19 -8.10 -5.14
C ILE A 90 -2.35 -8.43 -4.21
N ILE A 91 -2.91 -7.46 -3.50
CA ILE A 91 -4.06 -7.68 -2.62
C ILE A 91 -5.24 -8.19 -3.47
N ALA A 92 -5.55 -7.48 -4.55
CA ALA A 92 -6.63 -7.84 -5.46
C ALA A 92 -6.42 -9.22 -6.06
N MET A 93 -5.19 -9.59 -6.41
CA MET A 93 -4.83 -10.90 -6.98
C MET A 93 -4.90 -12.04 -5.95
N ASN A 94 -4.61 -11.80 -4.68
CA ASN A 94 -4.54 -12.83 -3.65
C ASN A 94 -5.80 -12.93 -2.76
N LEU A 95 -6.77 -12.02 -2.88
CA LEU A 95 -8.09 -12.20 -2.26
C LEU A 95 -8.78 -13.44 -2.80
N LYS A 96 -9.24 -14.33 -1.91
CA LYS A 96 -9.89 -15.60 -2.30
C LYS A 96 -11.22 -15.37 -3.02
N SER A 97 -12.06 -14.48 -2.48
CA SER A 97 -13.39 -14.15 -3.01
C SER A 97 -13.33 -12.94 -3.94
N LYS A 98 -13.13 -13.17 -5.25
CA LYS A 98 -13.11 -12.10 -6.26
C LYS A 98 -14.47 -11.43 -6.42
N GLU A 99 -15.55 -12.20 -6.25
CA GLU A 99 -16.92 -11.75 -6.30
C GLU A 99 -17.29 -10.77 -5.18
N ARG A 100 -16.47 -10.70 -4.12
CA ARG A 100 -16.66 -9.80 -2.98
C ARG A 100 -15.70 -8.61 -3.00
N LEU A 101 -14.86 -8.51 -4.04
CA LEU A 101 -13.94 -7.41 -4.24
C LEU A 101 -14.57 -6.39 -5.19
N THR A 102 -14.75 -5.16 -4.68
CA THR A 102 -14.96 -3.98 -5.50
C THR A 102 -13.63 -3.26 -5.62
N TYR A 103 -12.98 -3.34 -6.79
CA TYR A 103 -11.72 -2.65 -7.06
C TYR A 103 -11.98 -1.36 -7.85
N ARG A 104 -11.49 -0.23 -7.36
CA ARG A 104 -11.61 1.08 -8.00
C ARG A 104 -10.23 1.72 -8.13
N THR A 105 -9.89 2.18 -9.33
CA THR A 105 -8.77 3.11 -9.52
C THR A 105 -9.33 4.53 -9.45
N ILE A 106 -8.77 5.36 -8.59
CA ILE A 106 -9.15 6.78 -8.44
C ILE A 106 -8.31 7.59 -9.44
N PRO A 107 -8.94 8.16 -10.49
CA PRO A 107 -8.22 8.86 -11.54
C PRO A 107 -7.44 10.05 -10.99
N ASN A 108 -6.22 10.26 -11.49
CA ASN A 108 -5.33 11.36 -11.11
C ASN A 108 -4.95 11.43 -9.61
N ALA A 109 -5.42 10.52 -8.76
CA ALA A 109 -5.06 10.52 -7.34
C ALA A 109 -3.62 10.08 -7.12
N GLY A 110 -2.95 10.73 -6.17
CA GLY A 110 -1.67 10.28 -5.61
C GLY A 110 -1.89 9.53 -4.29
N HIS A 111 -0.81 9.00 -3.70
CA HIS A 111 -0.88 8.24 -2.45
C HIS A 111 -1.59 9.02 -1.33
N HIS A 112 -1.22 10.28 -1.17
CA HIS A 112 -1.69 11.15 -0.09
C HIS A 112 -3.05 11.81 -0.37
N SER A 113 -3.62 11.63 -1.56
CA SER A 113 -4.92 12.20 -1.94
C SER A 113 -6.09 11.68 -1.09
N PHE A 114 -5.93 10.50 -0.47
CA PHE A 114 -6.89 9.92 0.47
C PHE A 114 -6.82 10.52 1.88
N ILE A 115 -5.82 11.35 2.19
CA ILE A 115 -5.76 12.10 3.45
C ILE A 115 -6.71 13.29 3.33
N THR A 116 -7.52 13.50 4.38
CA THR A 116 -8.47 14.62 4.48
C THR A 116 -7.83 15.93 4.01
N PRO A 117 -8.61 16.86 3.40
CA PRO A 117 -8.11 18.18 3.09
C PRO A 117 -7.48 18.84 4.30
N LEU A 118 -6.31 19.42 4.08
CA LEU A 118 -5.48 20.02 5.11
C LEU A 118 -5.78 21.52 5.17
N PRO A 119 -5.84 22.13 6.37
CA PRO A 119 -5.93 23.57 6.50
C PRO A 119 -4.77 24.27 5.80
N GLU A 120 -5.04 25.38 5.12
CA GLU A 120 -4.02 26.13 4.38
C GLU A 120 -2.86 26.59 5.29
N SER A 121 -3.14 26.83 6.58
CA SER A 121 -2.15 27.27 7.56
C SER A 121 -1.01 26.27 7.80
N ILE A 122 -1.20 24.98 7.53
CA ILE A 122 -0.18 23.94 7.74
C ILE A 122 0.33 23.33 6.43
N ARG A 123 -0.25 23.70 5.28
CA ARG A 123 0.02 23.07 3.97
C ARG A 123 1.51 23.17 3.61
N GLY A 124 2.12 24.34 3.82
CA GLY A 124 3.53 24.58 3.54
C GLY A 124 4.52 23.79 4.42
N GLU A 125 4.08 23.26 5.56
CA GLU A 125 4.93 22.50 6.49
C GLU A 125 4.93 20.98 6.21
N LEU A 126 3.90 20.49 5.51
CA LEU A 126 3.66 19.05 5.33
C LEU A 126 4.29 18.47 4.07
N GLY A 127 4.82 19.32 3.17
CA GLY A 127 5.49 18.91 1.94
C GLY A 127 4.62 17.96 1.10
N VAL A 128 5.21 16.83 0.67
CA VAL A 128 4.57 15.85 -0.24
C VAL A 128 3.21 15.31 0.23
N ILE A 129 2.94 15.32 1.54
CA ILE A 129 1.64 14.88 2.09
C ILE A 129 0.51 15.84 1.69
N ALA A 130 0.85 17.12 1.56
CA ALA A 130 -0.06 18.19 1.23
C ALA A 130 -0.11 18.51 -0.27
N GLU A 131 0.62 17.76 -1.09
CA GLU A 131 0.63 17.89 -2.53
C GLU A 131 -0.25 16.80 -3.16
N ASP A 132 -0.84 17.11 -4.31
CA ASP A 132 -1.60 16.18 -5.14
C ASP A 132 -1.08 16.25 -6.57
N PRO A 133 -1.24 15.19 -7.37
CA PRO A 133 -0.91 15.24 -8.79
C PRO A 133 -1.66 16.37 -9.50
N GLN A 134 -1.04 16.89 -10.56
CA GLN A 134 -1.61 18.00 -11.33
C GLN A 134 -3.02 17.65 -11.83
N GLY A 135 -3.99 18.50 -11.48
CA GLY A 135 -5.39 18.35 -11.90
C GLY A 135 -6.25 17.48 -10.99
N PHE A 136 -5.71 16.97 -9.88
CA PHE A 136 -6.50 16.32 -8.84
C PHE A 136 -7.08 17.35 -7.87
N ASP A 137 -8.40 17.33 -7.68
CA ASP A 137 -9.12 18.18 -6.72
C ASP A 137 -9.43 17.37 -5.46
N ARG A 138 -8.59 17.53 -4.43
CA ARG A 138 -8.73 16.82 -3.15
C ARG A 138 -10.02 17.20 -2.43
N ASP A 139 -10.43 18.47 -2.48
CA ASP A 139 -11.64 18.91 -1.80
C ASP A 139 -12.88 18.29 -2.44
N ALA A 140 -12.97 18.32 -3.78
CA ALA A 140 -14.06 17.68 -4.51
C ALA A 140 -14.10 16.16 -4.27
N PHE A 141 -12.95 15.49 -4.25
CA PHE A 141 -12.87 14.06 -3.95
C PHE A 141 -13.40 13.74 -2.54
N HIS A 142 -12.94 14.47 -1.52
CA HIS A 142 -13.36 14.21 -0.13
C HIS A 142 -14.82 14.59 0.15
N ASN A 143 -15.38 15.55 -0.61
CA ASN A 143 -16.80 15.89 -0.53
C ASN A 143 -17.73 14.72 -0.90
N THR A 144 -17.30 13.78 -1.75
CA THR A 144 -18.10 12.60 -2.12
C THR A 144 -17.64 11.33 -1.42
N LEU A 145 -16.34 11.21 -1.10
CA LEU A 145 -15.71 9.99 -0.57
C LEU A 145 -16.48 9.36 0.60
N GLY A 146 -16.92 10.18 1.57
CA GLY A 146 -17.65 9.69 2.73
C GLY A 146 -19.01 9.05 2.37
N ALA A 147 -19.74 9.67 1.44
CA ALA A 147 -21.02 9.14 0.95
C ALA A 147 -20.79 7.86 0.12
N ASP A 148 -19.79 7.86 -0.77
CA ASP A 148 -19.45 6.69 -1.59
C ASP A 148 -19.08 5.46 -0.72
N ILE A 149 -18.35 5.69 0.37
CA ILE A 149 -18.01 4.64 1.35
C ILE A 149 -19.25 4.19 2.12
N ALA A 150 -20.07 5.13 2.59
CA ALA A 150 -21.29 4.79 3.33
C ALA A 150 -22.26 3.98 2.48
N ASP A 151 -22.47 4.37 1.22
CA ASP A 151 -23.32 3.66 0.27
C ASP A 151 -22.80 2.25 0.01
N TYR A 152 -21.49 2.10 -0.19
CA TYR A 152 -20.87 0.77 -0.31
C TYR A 152 -21.12 -0.09 0.94
N LEU A 153 -20.88 0.45 2.14
CA LEU A 153 -21.04 -0.29 3.38
C LEU A 153 -22.50 -0.68 3.63
N LEU A 154 -23.45 0.21 3.36
CA LEU A 154 -24.89 -0.05 3.50
C LEU A 154 -25.38 -1.12 2.52
N ASP A 155 -24.81 -1.18 1.32
CA ASP A 155 -25.12 -2.22 0.32
C ASP A 155 -24.66 -3.61 0.78
N VAL A 156 -23.45 -3.70 1.36
CA VAL A 156 -22.80 -5.00 1.60
C VAL A 156 -22.89 -5.54 3.03
N VAL A 157 -23.36 -4.74 4.00
CA VAL A 157 -23.44 -5.09 5.44
C VAL A 157 -24.88 -5.41 5.91
N GLN A 158 -25.75 -5.90 5.01
CA GLN A 158 -27.13 -6.29 5.36
C GLN A 158 -27.20 -7.49 6.31
#